data_AF-A0AAN6SX07-F1
#
_entry.id   AF-A0AAN6SX07-F1
#
_cell.length_a   1.000
_cell.length_b   1.000
_cell.length_c   1.000
_cell.angle_alpha   90.00
_cell.angle_beta   90.00
_cell.angle_gamma   90.00
#
_symmetry.space_group_name_H-M   'P 1'
#
loop_
_entity.id
_entity.type
_entity.pdbx_description
1 polymer ?
#
loop_
_entity_poly.entity_id
_entity_poly.type
_entity_poly.pdbx_seq_one_letter_code
_entity_poly.pdbx_strand_id
1 'polypeptide(L)'
;MSSDTTSYRVYKLKFELAMQDPDMPAPRFHHVIFVESNPTDGSGVKFHVTGDITSGSGMKYESTSDPNPASSDTNYTKELLGYTSAKNFKALWDATLTACPTPPQQKAFNVRTMKTEPFKTLNPLTFYEPGEERRPLRKCTEWTEEQAIPALRKAGLLLASPPRPGSSSSGAGSRPGSSYGKK
;
A
#
# COMPACT_ATOMS: atom_id res chain seq x y z
N MET A 1 -4.83 -5.55 -35.05
CA MET A 1 -4.79 -4.45 -34.06
C MET A 1 -3.88 -4.91 -32.93
N SER A 2 -2.63 -4.45 -32.94
CA SER A 2 -1.64 -4.81 -31.92
C SER A 2 -2.04 -4.20 -30.59
N SER A 3 -2.31 -5.03 -29.59
CA SER A 3 -2.49 -4.59 -28.21
C SER A 3 -1.12 -4.17 -27.68
N ASP A 4 -0.73 -2.92 -27.93
CA ASP A 4 0.45 -2.37 -27.28
C ASP A 4 0.22 -2.47 -25.77
N THR A 5 1.02 -3.33 -25.14
CA THR A 5 0.91 -3.63 -23.73
C THR A 5 1.65 -2.53 -22.98
N THR A 6 1.15 -1.30 -23.08
CA THR A 6 1.76 -0.17 -22.39
C THR A 6 1.78 -0.47 -20.90
N SER A 7 2.97 -0.35 -20.30
CA SER A 7 3.18 -0.59 -18.88
C SER A 7 3.79 0.63 -18.23
N TYR A 8 3.35 0.94 -17.02
CA TYR A 8 3.88 2.03 -16.22
C TYR A 8 4.90 1.50 -15.21
N ARG A 9 5.91 2.33 -14.93
CA ARG A 9 6.90 2.06 -13.89
C ARG A 9 6.29 2.37 -12.53
N VAL A 10 6.50 1.46 -11.59
CA VAL A 10 6.00 1.58 -10.22
C VAL A 10 7.19 1.76 -9.29
N TYR A 11 7.15 2.80 -8.46
CA TYR A 11 8.19 3.16 -7.53
C TYR A 11 7.67 3.14 -6.09
N LYS A 12 8.56 2.86 -5.15
CA LYS A 12 8.40 3.18 -3.73
C LYS A 12 9.14 4.48 -3.46
N LEU A 13 8.41 5.44 -2.91
CA LEU A 13 8.97 6.71 -2.47
C LEU A 13 8.99 6.74 -0.96
N LYS A 14 10.07 7.26 -0.39
CA LYS A 14 10.19 7.54 1.03
C LYS A 14 10.30 9.05 1.20
N PHE A 15 9.46 9.61 2.06
CA PHE A 15 9.50 11.02 2.41
C PHE A 15 9.89 11.19 3.87
N GLU A 16 10.70 12.20 4.16
CA GLU A 16 11.04 12.57 5.52
C GLU A 16 9.78 13.01 6.27
N LEU A 17 9.66 12.58 7.53
CA LEU A 17 8.59 13.04 8.41
C LEU A 17 9.02 14.34 9.08
N ALA A 18 8.13 15.34 9.07
CA ALA A 18 8.32 16.58 9.82
C ALA A 18 8.44 16.33 11.34
N MET A 19 7.81 15.27 11.85
CA MET A 19 7.87 14.88 13.25
C MET A 19 7.94 13.35 13.38
N GLN A 20 8.91 12.86 14.15
CA GLN A 20 9.07 11.45 14.49
C GLN A 20 8.12 11.07 15.63
N ASP A 21 7.54 9.87 15.58
CA ASP A 21 6.74 9.36 16.70
C ASP A 21 7.67 8.85 17.80
N PRO A 22 7.61 9.42 19.03
CA PRO A 22 8.48 8.99 20.12
C PRO A 22 8.25 7.55 20.56
N ASP A 23 7.10 6.95 20.25
CA ASP A 23 6.81 5.54 20.54
C ASP A 23 7.27 4.58 19.42
N MET A 24 8.03 5.07 18.42
CA MET A 24 8.55 4.27 17.31
C MET A 24 10.07 4.46 17.13
N PRO A 25 10.81 3.43 16.68
CA PRO A 25 12.24 3.56 16.37
C PRO A 25 12.48 4.59 15.26
N ALA A 26 13.40 5.53 15.46
CA ALA A 26 13.79 6.54 14.47
C ALA A 26 15.05 6.12 13.68
N PRO A 27 15.24 6.59 12.43
CA PRO A 27 14.34 7.45 11.65
C PRO A 27 13.20 6.67 10.98
N ARG A 28 12.03 7.30 10.89
CA ARG A 28 10.87 6.82 10.14
C ARG A 28 10.58 7.72 8.94
N PHE A 29 10.04 7.10 7.89
CA PHE A 29 9.67 7.75 6.64
C PHE A 29 8.20 7.49 6.30
N HIS A 30 7.57 8.45 5.64
CA HIS A 30 6.29 8.24 4.98
C HIS A 30 6.52 7.47 3.68
N HIS A 31 5.93 6.28 3.57
CA HIS A 31 6.05 5.44 2.39
C HIS A 31 4.86 5.68 1.45
N VAL A 32 5.15 5.80 0.17
CA VAL A 32 4.17 6.01 -0.90
C VAL A 32 4.50 5.08 -2.06
N ILE A 33 3.48 4.49 -2.68
CA ILE A 33 3.63 3.81 -3.96
C ILE A 33 3.28 4.80 -5.06
N PHE A 34 4.19 4.99 -6.01
CA PHE A 34 4.01 5.93 -7.12
C PHE A 34 4.01 5.19 -8.45
N VAL A 35 2.96 5.38 -9.24
CA VAL A 35 2.88 4.88 -10.61
C VAL A 35 3.17 6.03 -11.56
N GLU A 36 4.29 5.97 -12.25
CA GLU A 36 4.70 6.98 -13.23
C GLU A 36 3.97 6.73 -14.55
N SER A 37 2.83 7.41 -14.74
CA SER A 37 1.96 7.23 -15.91
C SER A 37 2.36 8.07 -17.12
N ASN A 38 3.19 9.10 -16.93
CA ASN A 38 3.76 9.90 -18.00
C ASN A 38 5.30 9.93 -17.89
N PRO A 39 6.02 9.19 -18.75
CA PRO A 39 7.49 9.16 -18.70
C PRO A 39 8.13 10.44 -19.25
N THR A 40 7.39 11.32 -19.94
CA THR A 40 7.95 12.54 -20.54
C THR A 40 8.20 13.63 -19.49
N ASP A 41 7.28 13.81 -18.55
CA ASP A 41 7.39 14.79 -17.46
C ASP A 41 7.65 14.14 -16.09
N GLY A 42 7.55 12.81 -15.99
CA GLY A 42 7.71 12.08 -14.74
C GLY A 42 6.47 12.11 -13.83
N SER A 43 5.34 12.61 -14.34
CA SER A 43 4.08 12.69 -13.59
C SER A 43 3.39 11.33 -13.48
N GLY A 44 2.52 11.22 -12.49
CA GLY A 44 1.91 9.96 -12.15
C GLY A 44 0.85 10.05 -11.07
N VAL A 45 0.62 8.92 -10.42
CA VAL A 45 -0.36 8.77 -9.33
C VAL A 45 0.33 8.22 -8.10
N LYS A 46 0.17 8.92 -6.96
CA LYS A 46 0.57 8.45 -5.64
C LYS A 46 -0.56 7.66 -5.01
N PHE A 47 -0.21 6.57 -4.36
CA PHE A 47 -1.08 5.72 -3.56
C PHE A 47 -0.47 5.59 -2.17
N HIS A 48 -1.21 6.04 -1.15
CA HIS A 48 -0.72 6.05 0.21
C HIS A 48 -1.86 6.08 1.22
N VAL A 49 -1.50 6.00 2.49
CA VAL A 49 -2.41 6.32 3.59
C VAL A 49 -1.99 7.62 4.26
N THR A 50 -2.93 8.52 4.50
CA THR A 50 -2.76 9.83 5.14
C THR A 50 -3.40 9.83 6.52
N GLY A 51 -3.16 10.89 7.30
CA GLY A 51 -3.67 11.02 8.66
C GLY A 51 -2.73 10.43 9.72
N ASP A 52 -3.28 10.10 10.88
CA ASP A 52 -2.52 9.69 12.05
C ASP A 52 -3.26 8.61 12.86
N ILE A 53 -2.53 7.96 13.76
CA ILE A 53 -3.03 6.85 14.59
C ILE A 53 -3.60 7.32 15.95
N THR A 54 -3.68 8.63 16.18
CA THR A 54 -4.30 9.24 17.37
C THR A 54 -5.74 9.65 17.09
N SER A 55 -6.04 10.03 15.84
CA SER A 55 -7.35 10.38 15.33
C SER A 55 -8.31 9.18 15.36
N GLY A 56 -9.57 9.43 15.72
CA GLY A 56 -10.60 8.38 15.85
C GLY A 56 -10.89 7.61 14.54
N SER A 57 -10.69 8.25 13.38
CA SER A 57 -10.81 7.58 12.08
C SER A 57 -9.55 6.83 11.65
N GLY A 58 -8.47 6.90 12.42
CA GLY A 58 -7.14 6.42 12.03
C GLY A 58 -6.63 7.07 10.74
N MET A 59 -5.78 6.34 10.05
CA MET A 59 -5.26 6.70 8.75
C MET A 59 -6.23 6.29 7.63
N LYS A 60 -6.24 7.04 6.52
CA LYS A 60 -7.15 6.84 5.39
C LYS A 60 -6.38 6.64 4.10
N TYR A 61 -6.89 5.77 3.24
CA TYR A 61 -6.33 5.58 1.90
C TYR A 61 -6.67 6.77 1.01
N GLU A 62 -5.68 7.21 0.22
CA GLU A 62 -5.84 8.24 -0.80
C GLU A 62 -5.05 7.88 -2.07
N SER A 63 -5.59 8.27 -3.22
CA SER A 63 -4.90 8.28 -4.51
C SER A 63 -4.89 9.70 -5.07
N THR A 64 -3.71 10.25 -5.39
CA THR A 64 -3.60 11.63 -5.87
C THR A 64 -2.67 11.72 -7.08
N SER A 65 -3.02 12.55 -8.07
CA SER A 65 -2.10 12.87 -9.16
C SER A 65 -0.93 13.71 -8.63
N ASP A 66 0.27 13.43 -9.12
CA ASP A 66 1.48 14.15 -8.75
C ASP A 66 2.30 14.49 -10.01
N PRO A 67 2.66 15.77 -10.24
CA PRO A 67 3.39 16.18 -11.43
C PRO A 67 4.82 15.66 -11.47
N ASN A 68 5.48 15.50 -10.31
CA ASN A 68 6.79 14.84 -10.18
C ASN A 68 7.15 14.73 -8.70
N PRO A 69 6.99 13.57 -8.06
CA PRO A 69 7.26 13.46 -6.63
C PRO A 69 8.76 13.45 -6.32
N ALA A 70 9.64 13.23 -7.31
CA ALA A 70 11.08 13.28 -7.15
C ALA A 70 11.63 14.71 -7.06
N SER A 71 10.84 15.72 -7.45
CA SER A 71 11.20 17.13 -7.26
C SER A 71 10.73 17.68 -5.91
N SER A 72 10.14 16.86 -5.04
CA SER A 72 9.81 17.27 -3.68
C SER A 72 11.06 17.28 -2.80
N ASP A 73 11.32 18.40 -2.13
CA ASP A 73 12.45 18.56 -1.19
C ASP A 73 12.44 17.55 -0.03
N THR A 74 11.29 16.93 0.24
CA THR A 74 11.12 15.92 1.30
C THR A 74 11.37 14.49 0.81
N ASN A 75 11.64 14.29 -0.48
CA ASN A 75 11.90 12.96 -1.03
C ASN A 75 13.28 12.45 -0.59
N TYR A 76 13.28 11.40 0.24
CA TYR A 76 14.49 10.75 0.69
C TYR A 76 15.01 9.74 -0.34
N THR A 77 14.13 8.92 -0.92
CA THR A 77 14.50 7.91 -1.93
C THR A 77 13.39 7.63 -2.94
N LYS A 78 13.77 7.25 -4.17
CA LYS A 78 12.92 6.65 -5.21
C LYS A 78 13.47 5.28 -5.62
N GLU A 79 12.76 4.21 -5.25
CA GLU A 79 13.15 2.81 -5.51
C GLU A 79 12.19 2.18 -6.53
N LEU A 80 12.69 1.57 -7.60
CA LEU A 80 11.84 0.86 -8.57
C LEU A 80 11.29 -0.44 -7.94
N LEU A 81 9.98 -0.54 -7.82
CA LEU A 81 9.29 -1.74 -7.33
C LEU A 81 8.94 -2.73 -8.45
N GLY A 82 8.68 -2.23 -9.66
CA GLY A 82 8.26 -3.04 -10.78
C GLY A 82 7.43 -2.28 -11.80
N TYR A 83 6.47 -2.98 -12.41
CA TYR A 83 5.68 -2.50 -13.53
C TYR A 83 4.20 -2.87 -13.35
N THR A 84 3.31 -2.05 -13.91
CA THR A 84 1.87 -2.32 -13.96
C THR A 84 1.32 -2.09 -15.37
N SER A 85 0.26 -2.80 -15.76
CA SER A 85 -0.40 -2.55 -17.05
C SER A 85 -1.07 -1.18 -17.04
N ALA A 86 -0.95 -0.41 -18.11
CA ALA A 86 -1.64 0.87 -18.25
C ALA A 86 -3.17 0.71 -18.36
N LYS A 87 -3.63 -0.45 -18.83
CA LYS A 87 -5.05 -0.72 -19.05
C LYS A 87 -5.80 -0.75 -17.71
N ASN A 88 -6.73 0.20 -17.53
CA ASN A 88 -7.57 0.33 -16.33
C ASN A 88 -6.79 0.39 -15.01
N PHE A 89 -5.51 0.79 -15.05
CA PHE A 89 -4.60 0.65 -13.91
C PHE A 89 -5.16 1.34 -12.67
N LYS A 90 -5.58 2.61 -12.79
CA LYS A 90 -6.02 3.41 -11.65
C LYS A 90 -7.21 2.76 -10.94
N ALA A 91 -8.23 2.36 -11.69
CA ALA A 91 -9.43 1.75 -11.12
C ALA A 91 -9.13 0.40 -10.43
N LEU A 92 -8.28 -0.44 -11.02
CA LEU A 92 -7.90 -1.73 -10.44
C LEU A 92 -7.04 -1.56 -9.18
N TRP A 93 -6.12 -0.59 -9.19
CA TRP A 93 -5.30 -0.23 -8.05
C TRP A 93 -6.15 0.33 -6.90
N ASP A 94 -7.04 1.29 -7.19
CA ASP A 94 -7.95 1.86 -6.19
C ASP A 94 -8.85 0.80 -5.55
N ALA A 95 -9.44 -0.08 -6.36
CA ALA A 95 -10.27 -1.17 -5.85
C ALA A 95 -9.47 -2.12 -4.92
N THR A 96 -8.24 -2.46 -5.31
CA THR A 96 -7.38 -3.36 -4.53
C THR A 96 -6.91 -2.71 -3.23
N LEU A 97 -6.45 -1.46 -3.28
CA LEU A 97 -5.87 -0.76 -2.13
C LEU A 97 -6.92 -0.24 -1.15
N THR A 98 -8.12 0.12 -1.62
CA THR A 98 -9.25 0.47 -0.75
C THR A 98 -9.72 -0.74 0.07
N ALA A 99 -9.55 -1.96 -0.44
CA ALA A 99 -9.86 -3.19 0.29
C ALA A 99 -8.80 -3.55 1.35
N CYS A 100 -7.62 -2.93 1.33
CA CYS A 100 -6.60 -3.15 2.35
C CYS A 100 -6.94 -2.38 3.63
N PRO A 101 -6.97 -3.03 4.81
CA PRO A 101 -7.32 -2.35 6.06
C PRO A 101 -6.27 -1.29 6.42
N THR A 102 -6.68 -0.03 6.41
CA THR A 102 -5.81 1.09 6.79
C THR A 102 -5.49 1.04 8.29
N PRO A 103 -4.35 1.62 8.72
CA PRO A 103 -4.01 1.67 10.13
C PRO A 103 -5.10 2.38 10.96
N PRO A 104 -5.73 1.72 11.94
CA PRO A 104 -6.77 2.32 12.76
C PRO A 104 -6.16 3.26 13.80
N GLN A 105 -7.03 3.90 14.58
CA GLN A 105 -6.62 4.53 15.83
C GLN A 105 -5.92 3.48 16.72
N GLN A 106 -4.76 3.83 17.25
CA GLN A 106 -3.93 2.98 18.12
C GLN A 106 -3.42 3.73 19.35
N LYS A 107 -3.51 5.06 19.35
CA LYS A 107 -3.14 5.93 20.46
C LYS A 107 -4.34 6.77 20.88
N ALA A 108 -4.43 7.05 22.17
CA ALA A 108 -5.45 7.91 22.75
C ALA A 108 -4.83 8.74 23.87
N PHE A 109 -5.51 9.83 24.25
CA PHE A 109 -5.09 10.64 25.38
C PHE A 109 -5.42 9.93 26.70
N ASN A 110 -4.40 9.67 27.51
CA ASN A 110 -4.54 9.08 28.83
C ASN A 110 -4.56 10.18 29.89
N VAL A 111 -5.72 10.39 30.50
CA VAL A 111 -5.93 11.41 31.55
C VAL A 111 -5.13 11.13 32.83
N ARG A 112 -4.73 9.88 33.09
CA ARG A 112 -3.95 9.49 34.27
C ARG A 112 -2.50 9.94 34.16
N THR A 113 -1.94 9.90 32.95
CA THR A 113 -0.52 10.22 32.67
C THR A 113 -0.36 11.58 31.98
N MET A 114 -1.48 12.18 31.53
CA MET A 114 -1.55 13.40 30.74
C MET A 114 -0.74 13.31 29.43
N LYS A 115 -0.72 12.14 28.79
CA LYS A 115 0.04 11.86 27.56
C LYS A 115 -0.83 11.16 26.51
N THR A 116 -0.49 11.34 25.23
CA THR A 116 -1.03 10.54 24.14
C THR A 116 -0.19 9.27 24.00
N GLU A 117 -0.78 8.12 24.31
CA GLU A 117 -0.06 6.86 24.40
C GLU A 117 -0.83 5.70 23.73
N PRO A 118 -0.14 4.61 23.35
CA PRO A 118 -0.78 3.43 22.78
C PRO A 118 -1.81 2.78 23.71
N PHE A 119 -2.91 2.27 23.16
CA PHE A 119 -3.93 1.55 23.93
C PHE A 119 -4.05 0.06 23.55
N LYS A 120 -4.58 -0.75 24.47
CA LYS A 120 -4.90 -2.17 24.29
C LYS A 120 -6.27 -2.36 23.64
N THR A 121 -7.28 -1.71 24.18
CA THR A 121 -8.65 -1.72 23.62
C THR A 121 -9.15 -0.30 23.55
N LEU A 122 -9.91 0.04 22.50
CA LEU A 122 -10.54 1.35 22.36
C LEU A 122 -11.89 1.40 23.08
N ASN A 123 -12.61 0.27 23.11
CA ASN A 123 -13.92 0.15 23.73
C ASN A 123 -14.05 -1.18 24.52
N PRO A 124 -13.96 -1.15 25.86
CA PRO A 124 -13.64 0.01 26.69
C PRO A 124 -12.20 0.51 26.45
N LEU A 125 -11.93 1.80 26.64
CA LEU A 125 -10.58 2.35 26.48
C LEU A 125 -9.67 1.85 27.61
N THR A 126 -8.67 1.03 27.27
CA THR A 126 -7.68 0.54 28.24
C THR A 126 -6.26 0.73 27.72
N PHE A 127 -5.37 1.23 28.58
CA PHE A 127 -3.97 1.48 28.27
C PHE A 127 -3.06 0.36 28.77
N TYR A 128 -1.85 0.29 28.22
CA TYR A 128 -0.82 -0.62 28.71
C TYR A 128 -0.33 -0.18 30.10
N GLU A 129 -0.04 -1.14 30.97
CA GLU A 129 0.57 -0.87 32.27
C GLU A 129 2.11 -0.68 32.14
N PRO A 130 2.78 -0.02 33.10
CA PRO A 130 4.22 0.14 33.08
C PRO A 130 4.94 -1.22 33.00
N GLY A 131 5.80 -1.40 31.99
CA GLY A 131 6.54 -2.64 31.76
C GLY A 131 5.77 -3.73 31.00
N GLU A 132 4.48 -3.52 30.69
CA GLU A 132 3.70 -4.41 29.84
C GLU A 132 4.20 -4.32 28.38
N GLU A 133 4.31 -5.46 27.71
CA GLU A 133 4.68 -5.52 26.30
C GLU A 133 3.60 -4.86 25.43
N ARG A 134 4.01 -3.88 24.62
CA ARG A 134 3.12 -3.13 23.74
C ARG A 134 3.04 -3.82 22.37
N ARG A 135 1.84 -3.85 21.78
CA ARG A 135 1.72 -4.24 20.36
C ARG A 135 2.45 -3.20 19.50
N PRO A 136 3.22 -3.64 18.48
CA PRO A 136 3.85 -2.73 17.54
C PRO A 136 2.81 -1.83 16.86
N LEU A 137 3.08 -0.53 16.80
CA LEU A 137 2.21 0.39 16.08
C LEU A 137 2.37 0.18 14.58
N ARG A 138 1.25 0.19 13.87
CA ARG A 138 1.23 0.14 12.41
C ARG A 138 0.92 1.53 11.88
N LYS A 139 1.74 2.04 10.97
CA LYS A 139 1.53 3.32 10.28
C LYS A 139 1.57 3.13 8.77
N CYS A 140 1.74 4.21 8.02
CA CYS A 140 1.89 4.20 6.56
C CYS A 140 3.01 3.28 6.07
N THR A 141 4.13 3.20 6.79
CA THR A 141 5.25 2.30 6.47
C THR A 141 4.80 0.85 6.45
N GLU A 142 4.23 0.37 7.57
CA GLU A 142 3.75 -1.00 7.72
C GLU A 142 2.62 -1.31 6.75
N TRP A 143 1.67 -0.38 6.55
CA TRP A 143 0.61 -0.55 5.56
C TRP A 143 1.18 -0.73 4.14
N THR A 144 2.17 0.07 3.76
CA THR A 144 2.76 0.01 2.42
C THR A 144 3.53 -1.29 2.20
N GLU A 145 4.42 -1.64 3.12
CA GLU A 145 5.34 -2.78 2.98
C GLU A 145 4.64 -4.13 3.21
N GLU A 146 3.75 -4.20 4.21
CA GLU A 146 3.17 -5.47 4.66
C GLU A 146 1.81 -5.77 4.02
N GLN A 147 1.10 -4.75 3.51
CA GLN A 147 -0.24 -4.95 2.93
C GLN A 147 -0.34 -4.51 1.48
N ALA A 148 -0.08 -3.24 1.18
CA ALA A 148 -0.33 -2.68 -0.14
C ALA A 148 0.50 -3.36 -1.23
N ILE A 149 1.83 -3.42 -1.06
CA ILE A 149 2.73 -4.06 -2.03
C ILE A 149 2.41 -5.56 -2.19
N PRO A 150 2.26 -6.35 -1.11
CA PRO A 150 1.85 -7.76 -1.22
C PRO A 150 0.48 -7.95 -1.90
N ALA A 151 -0.53 -7.12 -1.59
CA ALA A 151 -1.86 -7.20 -2.18
C ALA A 151 -1.82 -6.96 -3.70
N LEU A 152 -1.09 -5.93 -4.14
CA LEU A 152 -0.91 -5.61 -5.55
C LEU A 152 -0.19 -6.72 -6.31
N ARG A 153 0.83 -7.34 -5.70
CA ARG A 153 1.53 -8.50 -6.27
C ARG A 153 0.61 -9.71 -6.38
N LYS A 154 -0.15 -10.01 -5.33
CA LYS A 154 -1.10 -11.12 -5.30
C LYS A 154 -2.22 -10.96 -6.34
N ALA A 155 -2.66 -9.73 -6.58
CA ALA A 155 -3.65 -9.39 -7.61
C ALA A 155 -3.07 -9.38 -9.04
N GLY A 156 -1.75 -9.59 -9.21
CA GLY A 156 -1.09 -9.50 -10.52
C GLY A 156 -1.00 -8.08 -11.09
N LEU A 157 -1.24 -7.06 -10.25
CA LEU A 157 -1.20 -5.65 -10.66
C LEU A 157 0.21 -5.06 -10.58
N LEU A 158 1.07 -5.60 -9.71
CA LEU A 158 2.48 -5.23 -9.61
C LEU A 158 3.37 -6.41 -10.01
N LEU A 159 4.08 -6.25 -11.13
CA LEU A 159 4.94 -7.26 -11.74
C LEU A 159 6.41 -6.88 -11.61
N ALA A 160 7.30 -7.87 -11.43
CA ALA A 160 8.74 -7.62 -11.32
C ALA A 160 9.39 -7.17 -12.64
N SER A 161 8.78 -7.53 -13.77
CA SER A 161 9.22 -7.17 -15.12
C SER A 161 8.03 -6.66 -15.93
N PRO A 162 8.27 -5.88 -17.00
CA PRO A 162 7.18 -5.41 -17.84
C PRO A 162 6.45 -6.62 -18.45
N PRO A 163 5.10 -6.59 -18.52
CA PRO A 163 4.32 -7.66 -19.11
C PRO A 163 4.75 -7.86 -20.56
N ARG A 164 5.20 -9.08 -20.89
CA ARG A 164 5.60 -9.40 -22.26
C ARG A 164 4.36 -9.37 -23.15
N PRO A 165 4.42 -8.76 -24.35
CA PRO A 165 3.33 -8.89 -25.30
C PRO A 165 3.20 -10.36 -25.70
N GLY A 166 2.12 -11.02 -25.25
CA GLY A 166 1.72 -12.35 -25.73
C GLY A 166 1.56 -13.47 -24.69
N SER A 167 1.86 -13.30 -23.40
CA SER A 167 1.60 -14.37 -22.42
C SER A 167 0.13 -14.38 -21.98
N SER A 168 -0.76 -14.77 -22.89
CA SER A 168 -2.10 -15.22 -22.52
C SER A 168 -1.96 -16.61 -21.89
N SER A 169 -2.27 -16.71 -20.59
CA SER A 169 -2.41 -17.99 -19.92
C SER A 169 -3.58 -18.75 -20.53
N SER A 170 -3.30 -19.60 -21.51
CA SER A 170 -4.23 -20.60 -22.01
C SER A 170 -4.45 -21.64 -20.91
N GLY A 171 -5.46 -21.41 -20.06
CA GLY A 171 -6.07 -22.46 -19.26
C GLY A 171 -6.71 -23.47 -20.20
N ALA A 172 -5.97 -24.52 -20.55
CA ALA A 172 -6.48 -25.62 -21.35
C ALA A 172 -7.62 -26.31 -20.58
N GLY A 173 -8.79 -26.28 -21.20
CA GLY A 173 -10.04 -26.79 -20.67
C GLY A 173 -10.01 -28.29 -20.37
N SER A 174 -10.77 -28.65 -19.35
CA SER A 174 -11.21 -30.01 -19.06
C SER A 174 -11.88 -30.63 -20.30
N ARG A 175 -11.48 -31.85 -20.65
CA ARG A 175 -12.29 -32.75 -21.48
C ARG A 175 -12.89 -33.84 -20.59
N PRO A 176 -14.16 -34.24 -20.80
CA PRO A 176 -14.80 -35.30 -20.04
C PRO A 176 -14.50 -36.66 -20.68
N GLY A 177 -14.06 -37.62 -19.87
CA GLY A 177 -14.02 -39.03 -20.26
C GLY A 177 -15.36 -39.68 -19.92
N SER A 178 -16.21 -39.85 -20.94
CA SER A 178 -17.42 -40.68 -20.87
C SER A 178 -17.03 -42.14 -21.15
N SER A 179 -17.40 -43.06 -20.26
CA SER A 179 -17.66 -44.46 -20.64
C SER A 179 -18.95 -44.96 -19.97
N TYR A 180 -20.02 -44.99 -20.77
CA TYR A 180 -21.05 -46.03 -20.73
C TYR A 180 -20.45 -47.27 -21.43
N GLY A 181 -20.78 -48.52 -21.16
CA GLY A 181 -21.83 -49.14 -20.38
C GLY A 181 -21.88 -50.64 -20.75
N LYS A 182 -22.44 -51.44 -19.84
CA LYS A 182 -22.76 -52.88 -19.91
C LYS A 182 -23.22 -53.40 -21.28
N LYS A 183 -22.75 -54.58 -21.69
CA LYS A 183 -23.43 -55.88 -21.58
C LYS A 183 -22.51 -57.01 -22.00
#